data_AF-A0A1Y2T4Z9-F1
#
_entry.id   AF-A0A1Y2T4Z9-F1
#
_cell.length_a   1.000
_cell.length_b   1.000
_cell.length_c   1.000
_cell.angle_alpha   90.00
_cell.angle_beta   90.00
_cell.angle_gamma   90.00
#
_symmetry.space_group_name_H-M   'P 1'
#
loop_
_entity.id
_entity.type
_entity.pdbx_description
1 polymer ?
#
loop_
_entity_poly.entity_id
_entity_poly.type
_entity_poly.pdbx_seq_one_letter_code
_entity_poly.pdbx_strand_id
1 'polypeptide(L)'
;MAPGAGGALRPGRQRQRLALADAALDALGARQREPWSDGRAASVAGYTPLLPPGPYAVNVQAAVRRDGDGDGNRLWIGWPTVRSDY
;
A
#
# COMPACT_ATOMS: atom_id res chain seq x y z
N MET A 1 19.08 -7.48 33.53
CA MET A 1 18.46 -6.32 32.86
C MET A 1 18.87 -6.39 31.39
N ALA A 2 18.05 -7.01 30.53
CA ALA A 2 18.35 -7.22 29.12
C ALA A 2 17.68 -6.11 28.28
N PRO A 3 18.35 -5.54 27.27
CA PRO A 3 17.79 -4.49 26.44
C PRO A 3 16.65 -5.05 25.58
N GLY A 4 15.58 -4.24 25.45
CA GLY A 4 14.36 -4.60 24.74
C GLY A 4 14.64 -5.06 23.32
N ALA A 5 14.15 -6.26 23.00
CA ALA A 5 14.13 -6.79 21.65
C ALA A 5 13.36 -5.82 20.75
N GLY A 6 14.10 -5.05 19.95
CA GLY A 6 13.55 -4.40 18.77
C GLY A 6 12.93 -5.49 17.90
N GLY A 7 11.60 -5.48 17.81
CA GLY A 7 10.81 -6.49 17.13
C GLY A 7 11.12 -6.49 15.64
N ALA A 8 12.14 -7.25 15.24
CA ALA A 8 12.36 -7.64 13.85
C ALA A 8 11.08 -8.33 13.39
N LEU A 9 10.40 -7.71 12.43
CA LEU A 9 9.18 -8.29 11.89
C LEU A 9 9.49 -9.63 11.24
N ARG A 10 8.71 -10.64 11.59
CA ARG A 10 8.78 -11.93 10.92
C ARG A 10 8.47 -11.72 9.42
N PRO A 11 9.34 -12.15 8.50
CA PRO A 11 9.19 -11.89 7.06
C PRO A 11 7.84 -12.30 6.47
N GLY A 12 7.13 -13.25 7.09
CA GLY A 12 5.76 -13.63 6.70
C GLY A 12 4.72 -12.52 6.86
N ARG A 13 4.81 -11.67 7.90
CA ARG A 13 3.82 -10.59 8.14
C ARG A 13 3.98 -9.41 7.19
N GLN A 14 5.20 -9.12 6.76
CA GLN A 14 5.45 -8.10 5.74
C GLN A 14 4.89 -8.54 4.38
N ARG A 15 5.13 -9.81 4.00
CA ARG A 15 4.57 -10.41 2.78
C ARG A 15 3.04 -10.39 2.77
N GLN A 16 2.40 -10.69 3.91
CA GLN A 16 0.94 -10.67 4.02
C GLN A 16 0.34 -9.27 3.81
N ARG A 17 1.01 -8.21 4.27
CA ARG A 17 0.54 -6.82 4.06
C ARG A 17 0.74 -6.34 2.63
N LEU A 18 1.87 -6.69 2.01
CA LEU A 18 2.08 -6.46 0.58
C LEU A 18 1.02 -7.20 -0.25
N ALA A 19 0.72 -8.46 0.08
CA ALA A 19 -0.31 -9.23 -0.60
C ALA A 19 -1.71 -8.60 -0.46
N LEU A 20 -2.04 -8.02 0.71
CA LEU A 20 -3.31 -7.32 0.90
C LEU A 20 -3.39 -6.02 0.08
N ALA A 21 -2.30 -5.24 0.02
CA ALA A 21 -2.24 -4.03 -0.80
C ALA A 21 -2.30 -4.37 -2.31
N ASP A 22 -1.65 -5.45 -2.73
CA ASP A 22 -1.65 -5.95 -4.10
C ASP A 22 -3.04 -6.45 -4.52
N ALA A 23 -3.72 -7.21 -3.65
CA ALA A 23 -5.10 -7.67 -3.88
C ALA A 23 -6.10 -6.50 -4.00
N ALA A 24 -5.89 -5.41 -3.25
CA ALA A 24 -6.70 -4.21 -3.39
C ALA A 24 -6.51 -3.54 -4.77
N LEU A 25 -5.30 -3.59 -5.32
CA LEU A 25 -5.01 -3.09 -6.67
C LEU A 25 -5.49 -4.04 -7.78
N ASP A 26 -5.49 -5.36 -7.55
CA ASP A 26 -6.12 -6.33 -8.47
C ASP A 26 -7.60 -6.01 -8.68
N ALA A 27 -8.32 -5.70 -7.61
CA ALA A 27 -9.73 -5.32 -7.68
C ALA A 27 -9.98 -4.05 -8.51
N LEU A 28 -8.97 -3.18 -8.61
CA LEU A 28 -9.00 -1.95 -9.40
C LEU A 28 -8.45 -2.14 -10.81
N GLY A 29 -8.05 -3.36 -11.19
CA GLY A 29 -7.43 -3.66 -12.47
C GLY A 29 -6.11 -2.92 -12.69
N ALA A 30 -5.43 -2.52 -11.62
CA ALA A 30 -4.23 -1.70 -11.70
C ALA A 30 -3.01 -2.51 -12.16
N ARG A 31 -2.26 -1.95 -13.13
CA ARG A 31 -1.05 -2.49 -13.76
C ARG A 31 0.16 -1.63 -13.41
N GLN A 32 1.34 -2.03 -13.89
CA GLN A 32 2.62 -1.30 -13.67
C GLN A 32 2.86 -1.04 -12.18
N ARG A 33 2.98 -2.13 -11.43
CA ARG A 33 2.94 -2.09 -9.97
C ARG A 33 4.29 -1.74 -9.37
N GLU A 34 4.28 -0.79 -8.46
CA GLU A 34 5.44 -0.38 -7.69
C GLU A 34 5.22 -0.70 -6.21
N PRO A 35 5.72 -1.86 -5.74
CA PRO A 35 5.58 -2.26 -4.35
C PRO A 35 6.59 -1.55 -3.45
N TRP A 36 6.13 -1.10 -2.28
CA TRP A 36 6.94 -0.55 -1.20
C TRP A 36 6.49 -1.17 0.13
N SER A 37 7.43 -1.38 1.06
CA SER A 37 7.08 -1.80 2.41
C SER A 37 8.16 -1.44 3.42
N ASP A 38 7.72 -1.25 4.66
CA ASP A 38 8.57 -1.13 5.83
C ASP A 38 8.06 -2.05 6.95
N GLY A 39 8.61 -1.89 8.15
CA GLY A 39 8.20 -2.71 9.29
C GLY A 39 6.72 -2.53 9.69
N ARG A 40 6.10 -1.38 9.44
CA ARG A 40 4.77 -1.04 9.96
C ARG A 40 3.70 -0.92 8.86
N ALA A 41 4.10 -0.71 7.62
CA ALA A 41 3.26 -0.46 6.48
C ALA A 41 3.76 -1.17 5.20
N ALA A 42 2.85 -1.34 4.26
CA ALA A 42 3.13 -1.75 2.90
C ALA A 42 2.24 -0.93 1.97
N SER A 43 2.69 -0.60 0.77
CA SER A 43 1.85 0.01 -0.24
C SER A 43 2.22 -0.50 -1.62
N VAL A 44 1.25 -0.50 -2.52
CA VAL A 44 1.49 -0.73 -3.94
C VAL A 44 0.88 0.45 -4.69
N ALA A 45 1.65 1.08 -5.55
CA ALA A 45 1.16 2.06 -6.50
C ALA A 45 0.97 1.38 -7.87
N GLY A 46 0.02 1.85 -8.66
CA GLY A 46 -0.22 1.33 -10.00
C GLY A 46 -1.06 2.25 -10.86
N TYR A 47 -1.29 1.82 -12.08
CA TYR A 47 -2.11 2.51 -13.06
C TYR A 47 -3.37 1.71 -13.38
N THR A 48 -4.54 2.31 -13.26
CA THR A 48 -5.82 1.75 -13.71
C THR A 48 -6.48 2.63 -14.77
N PRO A 49 -7.02 2.06 -15.86
CA PRO A 49 -7.81 2.82 -16.84
C PRO A 49 -9.19 3.23 -16.32
N LEU A 50 -9.60 2.77 -15.13
CA LEU A 50 -10.89 3.13 -14.52
C LEU A 50 -10.90 4.57 -13.98
N LEU A 51 -9.73 5.14 -13.73
CA LEU A 51 -9.57 6.51 -13.24
C LEU A 51 -9.14 7.43 -14.39
N PRO A 52 -9.49 8.73 -14.34
CA PRO A 52 -9.07 9.69 -15.35
C PRO A 52 -7.55 9.65 -15.58
N PRO A 53 -7.09 9.73 -16.83
CA PRO A 53 -5.66 9.83 -17.11
C PRO A 53 -5.11 11.12 -16.50
N GLY A 54 -3.94 11.02 -15.89
CA GLY A 54 -3.21 12.14 -15.31
C GLY A 54 -1.79 12.21 -15.86
N PRO A 55 -1.00 13.22 -15.48
CA PRO A 55 0.39 13.38 -15.95
C PRO A 55 1.37 12.33 -15.38
N TYR A 56 0.90 11.46 -14.49
CA TYR A 56 1.73 10.51 -13.75
C TYR A 56 1.58 9.08 -14.30
N ALA A 57 2.68 8.32 -14.24
CA ALA A 57 2.72 6.92 -14.67
C ALA A 57 1.88 5.97 -13.77
N VAL A 58 1.52 6.41 -12.57
CA VAL A 58 0.62 5.74 -11.63
C VAL A 58 -0.51 6.68 -11.22
N ASN A 59 -1.74 6.17 -11.11
CA ASN A 59 -2.93 6.96 -10.77
C ASN A 59 -3.75 6.36 -9.62
N VAL A 60 -3.23 5.34 -8.94
CA VAL A 60 -3.84 4.76 -7.74
C VAL A 60 -2.78 4.16 -6.84
N GLN A 61 -3.00 4.23 -5.53
CA GLN A 61 -2.16 3.61 -4.53
C GLN A 61 -3.02 2.96 -3.44
N ALA A 62 -2.70 1.70 -3.13
CA ALA A 62 -3.23 1.00 -1.98
C ALA A 62 -2.15 0.93 -0.90
N ALA A 63 -2.48 1.27 0.34
CA ALA A 63 -1.58 1.23 1.49
C ALA A 63 -2.22 0.46 2.63
N VAL A 64 -1.44 -0.38 3.30
CA VAL A 64 -1.83 -1.19 4.45
C VAL A 64 -0.89 -0.86 5.60
N ARG A 65 -1.43 -0.49 6.75
CA ARG A 65 -0.68 -0.26 7.99
C ARG A 65 -1.27 -1.11 9.09
N ARG A 66 -0.40 -1.61 9.97
CA ARG A 66 -0.85 -2.27 11.19
C ARG A 66 -1.46 -1.24 12.13
N ASP A 67 -2.64 -1.51 12.67
CA ASP A 67 -3.19 -0.66 13.75
C ASP A 67 -2.40 -0.97 15.04
N GLY A 68 -2.00 0.09 15.76
CA GLY A 68 -1.04 -0.01 16.86
C GLY A 68 -1.50 -0.88 18.03
N ASP A 69 -2.83 -0.97 18.22
CA ASP A 69 -3.47 -1.49 19.43
C ASP A 69 -4.30 -2.76 19.20
N GLY A 70 -4.19 -3.41 18.03
CA GLY A 70 -4.94 -4.64 17.73
C GLY A 70 -4.32 -5.54 16.65
N ASP A 71 -4.94 -6.70 16.41
CA ASP A 71 -4.59 -7.63 15.32
C ASP A 71 -5.13 -7.19 13.95
N GLY A 72 -5.74 -6.00 13.88
CA GLY A 72 -6.31 -5.43 12.66
C GLY A 72 -5.27 -4.80 11.73
N ASN A 73 -5.50 -4.93 10.43
CA ASN A 73 -4.84 -4.14 9.40
C ASN A 73 -5.79 -3.04 8.93
N ARG A 74 -5.29 -1.81 8.83
CA ARG A 74 -6.02 -0.72 8.20
C ARG A 74 -5.55 -0.59 6.76
N LEU A 75 -6.50 -0.59 5.83
CA LEU A 75 -6.29 -0.43 4.39
C LEU A 75 -6.79 0.96 3.97
N TRP A 76 -5.98 1.66 3.18
CA TRP A 76 -6.34 2.89 2.50
C TRP A 76 -6.15 2.70 1.01
N ILE A 77 -7.11 3.22 0.24
CA ILE A 77 -6.99 3.31 -1.21
C ILE A 77 -7.14 4.80 -1.54
N GLY A 78 -6.12 5.35 -2.16
CA GLY A 78 -6.10 6.74 -2.60
C GLY A 78 -5.82 6.82 -4.08
N TRP A 79 -6.51 7.71 -4.77
CA TRP A 79 -6.14 8.18 -6.10
C TRP A 79 -5.75 9.65 -5.98
N PRO A 80 -4.66 10.11 -6.63
CA PRO A 80 -4.35 11.52 -6.68
C PRO A 80 -5.53 12.23 -7.35
N THR A 81 -6.12 13.20 -6.65
CA THR A 81 -7.09 14.10 -7.25
C THR A 81 -6.31 14.99 -8.21
N VAL A 82 -6.29 14.65 -9.50
CA VAL A 82 -5.73 15.52 -10.53
C VAL A 82 -6.63 16.76 -10.59
N ARG A 83 -6.23 17.84 -9.92
CA ARG A 83 -6.75 19.16 -10.26
C ARG A 83 -6.10 19.51 -11.60
N SER A 84 -6.92 19.57 -12.63
CA SER A 84 -6.52 20.10 -13.94
C SER A 84 -6.61 21.61 -13.86
N ASP A 85 -5.52 22.27 -13.48
CA ASP A 85 -5.36 23.73 -13.58
C ASP A 85 -4.24 24.13 -14.57
N TYR A 86 -4.05 23.30 -15.61
CA TYR A 86 -3.25 23.64 -16.80
C TYR A 86 -4.13 23.84 -18.03
#